data_AF-A0A4R1ARE3-F1
#
_entry.id   AF-A0A4R1ARE3-F1
#
_cell.length_a   1.000
_cell.length_b   1.000
_cell.length_c   1.000
_cell.angle_alpha   90.00
_cell.angle_beta   90.00
_cell.angle_gamma   90.00
#
_symmetry.space_group_name_H-M   'P 1'
#
loop_
_entity.id
_entity.type
_entity.pdbx_description
1 polymer ?
#
loop_
_entity_poly.entity_id
_entity_poly.type
_entity_poly.pdbx_seq_one_letter_code
_entity_poly.pdbx_strand_id
1 'polypeptide(L)' 'MKTFYISQLSQPIQQAIQSEVTLALSQLDLTPSEQSQTLQDALNSRLCDLSDLININKYIN' A
#
# COMPACT_ATOMS: atom_id res chain seq x y z
N MET A 1 -14.68 7.60 -5.54
CA MET A 1 -13.23 7.81 -5.26
C MET A 1 -12.49 7.79 -6.59
N LYS A 2 -11.56 8.74 -6.83
CA LYS A 2 -10.64 8.62 -7.98
C LYS A 2 -9.78 7.38 -7.77
N THR A 3 -9.80 6.46 -8.72
CA THR A 3 -9.06 5.20 -8.67
C THR A 3 -7.65 5.42 -9.20
N PHE A 4 -6.79 6.07 -8.42
CA PHE A 4 -5.39 6.17 -8.77
C PHE A 4 -4.70 4.83 -8.49
N TYR A 5 -4.01 4.29 -9.48
CA TYR A 5 -3.03 3.24 -9.23
C TYR A 5 -1.87 3.84 -8.43
N ILE A 6 -1.30 3.08 -7.51
CA ILE A 6 -0.19 3.58 -6.67
C ILE A 6 0.99 3.96 -7.55
N SER A 7 1.26 3.20 -8.61
CA SER A 7 2.29 3.49 -9.61
C SER A 7 2.12 4.84 -10.33
N GLN A 8 0.92 5.42 -10.33
CA GLN A 8 0.63 6.72 -10.94
C GLN A 8 0.83 7.90 -9.98
N LEU A 9 1.02 7.62 -8.69
CA LEU A 9 1.28 8.65 -7.67
C LEU A 9 2.74 9.12 -7.76
N SER A 10 3.05 10.26 -7.15
CA SER A 10 4.44 10.73 -7.11
C SER A 10 5.31 9.75 -6.31
N GLN A 11 6.60 9.68 -6.66
CA GLN A 11 7.55 8.77 -5.99
C GLN A 11 7.60 8.93 -4.46
N PRO A 12 7.53 10.14 -3.88
CA PRO A 12 7.43 10.31 -2.43
C PRO A 12 6.16 9.66 -1.83
N ILE A 13 5.03 9.75 -2.53
CA ILE A 13 3.77 9.12 -2.09
C ILE A 13 3.87 7.60 -2.19
N GLN A 14 4.45 7.07 -3.27
CA GLN A 14 4.68 5.63 -3.42
C GLN A 14 5.55 5.06 -2.28
N GLN A 15 6.63 5.76 -1.91
CA GLN A 15 7.50 5.38 -0.80
C GLN A 15 6.79 5.44 0.56
N ALA A 16 5.94 6.45 0.78
CA ALA A 16 5.14 6.56 2.00
C ALA A 16 4.15 5.39 2.12
N ILE A 17 3.43 5.08 1.03
CA ILE A 17 2.52 3.94 0.96
C ILE A 17 3.28 2.63 1.20
N GLN A 18 4.41 2.41 0.53
CA GLN A 18 5.25 1.23 0.73
C GLN A 18 5.63 1.04 2.21
N SER A 19 6.05 2.13 2.87
CA SER A 19 6.46 2.08 4.28
C SER A 19 5.29 1.76 5.20
N GLU A 20 4.12 2.39 5.01
CA GLU A 20 2.93 2.10 5.81
C GLU A 20 2.42 0.67 5.58
N VAL A 21 2.38 0.20 4.33
CA VAL A 21 1.98 -1.19 4.01
C VAL A 21 2.96 -2.18 4.62
N THR A 22 4.27 -1.94 4.53
CA THR A 22 5.28 -2.82 5.15
C THR A 22 5.08 -2.91 6.67
N LEU A 23 4.77 -1.79 7.32
CA LEU A 23 4.48 -1.76 8.75
C LEU A 23 3.16 -2.45 9.10
N ALA A 24 2.14 -2.34 8.26
CA ALA A 24 0.87 -3.04 8.46
C ALA A 24 1.05 -4.56 8.31
N LEU A 25 1.79 -5.00 7.30
CA LEU A 25 2.06 -6.41 7.04
C LEU A 25 2.94 -7.05 8.12
N SER A 26 3.83 -6.29 8.77
CA SER A 26 4.65 -6.82 9.87
C SER A 26 3.87 -7.10 11.16
N GLN A 27 2.64 -6.57 11.27
CA GLN A 27 1.72 -6.85 12.37
C GLN A 27 0.83 -8.08 12.10
N LEU A 28 0.88 -8.61 10.88
CA LEU A 28 0.16 -9.83 10.50
C LEU A 28 1.07 -11.05 10.70
N ASP A 29 0.46 -12.19 11.02
CA ASP A 29 1.16 -13.48 11.14
C ASP A 29 1.41 -14.09 9.76
N LEU A 30 2.19 -13.37 8.95
CA LEU A 30 2.60 -13.75 7.60
C LEU A 30 4.07 -14.16 7.59
N THR A 31 4.40 -15.18 6.80
CA THR A 31 5.80 -15.49 6.52
C THR A 31 6.48 -14.36 5.73
N PRO A 32 7.82 -14.26 5.76
CA PRO A 32 8.54 -13.24 4.98
C PRO A 32 8.23 -13.29 3.46
N SER A 33 7.96 -14.47 2.92
CA SER A 33 7.58 -14.65 1.51
C SER A 33 6.20 -14.08 1.23
N GLU A 34 5.22 -14.33 2.10
CA GLU A 34 3.86 -13.81 1.96
C GLU A 34 3.83 -12.29 2.14
N GLN A 35 4.61 -11.75 3.07
CA GLN A 35 4.75 -10.29 3.24
C GLN A 35 5.31 -9.65 1.96
N SER A 36 6.34 -10.24 1.37
CA SER A 36 6.96 -9.72 0.15
C SER A 36 5.99 -9.74 -1.04
N GLN A 37 5.25 -10.84 -1.21
CA GLN A 37 4.25 -10.96 -2.26
C GLN A 37 3.10 -9.96 -2.06
N THR A 38 2.54 -9.90 -0.85
CA THR A 38 1.43 -9.00 -0.52
C THR A 38 1.83 -7.54 -0.69
N LEU A 39 3.08 -7.18 -0.36
CA LEU A 39 3.59 -5.83 -0.58
C LEU A 39 3.67 -5.49 -2.07
N GLN A 40 4.16 -6.40 -2.91
CA GLN A 40 4.20 -6.19 -4.36
C GLN A 40 2.78 -6.06 -4.95
N ASP A 41 1.86 -6.92 -4.53
CA ASP A 41 0.46 -6.86 -4.97
C ASP A 41 -0.19 -5.54 -4.54
N ALA A 42 0.07 -5.11 -3.30
CA ALA A 42 -0.39 -3.83 -2.78
C ALA A 42 0.13 -2.66 -3.62
N LEU A 43 1.43 -2.60 -3.95
CA LEU A 43 2.01 -1.51 -4.74
C LEU A 43 1.58 -1.48 -6.20
N ASN A 44 1.09 -2.60 -6.74
CA ASN A 44 0.52 -2.69 -8.08
C ASN A 44 -1.00 -2.45 -8.11
N SER A 45 -1.64 -2.30 -6.95
CA SER A 45 -3.09 -2.13 -6.83
C SER A 45 -3.53 -0.67 -6.89
N ARG A 46 -4.85 -0.45 -6.86
CA ARG A 46 -5.41 0.90 -6.71
C ARG A 46 -5.26 1.31 -5.27
N LEU A 47 -5.06 2.61 -5.03
CA LEU A 47 -4.94 3.16 -3.69
C LEU A 47 -6.16 2.80 -2.81
N CYS A 48 -7.37 2.79 -3.38
CA CYS A 48 -8.58 2.45 -2.63
C CYS A 48 -8.63 0.99 -2.16
N ASP A 49 -7.91 0.08 -2.83
CA ASP A 49 -7.86 -1.33 -2.45
C ASP A 49 -7.04 -1.53 -1.15
N LEU A 50 -6.28 -0.52 -0.72
CA LEU A 50 -5.51 -0.55 0.52
C LEU A 50 -6.23 0.05 1.73
N SER A 51 -7.53 0.39 1.63
CA SER A 51 -8.28 1.02 2.74
C SER A 51 -8.31 0.20 4.02
N ASP A 52 -8.21 -1.13 3.89
CA ASP A 52 -8.23 -2.06 5.01
C ASP A 52 -6.85 -2.20 5.68
N LEU A 53 -5.78 -1.77 5.00
CA LEU A 53 -4.39 -1.86 5.47
C LEU A 53 -3.86 -0.51 5.96
N ILE A 54 -4.18 0.59 5.27
CA ILE A 54 -3.61 1.92 5.56
C ILE A 54 -4.69 3.01 5.45
N ASN A 55 -4.44 4.16 6.07
CA ASN A 55 -5.32 5.32 5.94
C ASN A 55 -5.10 6.02 4.60
N ILE A 56 -5.85 5.59 3.58
CA ILE A 56 -5.74 6.08 2.20
C ILE A 56 -6.12 7.56 2.05
N ASN A 57 -6.95 8.11 2.94
CA ASN A 57 -7.42 9.50 2.84
C ASN A 57 -6.28 10.52 2.95
N LYS A 58 -5.13 10.14 3.52
CA LYS A 58 -3.91 10.95 3.54
C LYS A 58 -3.39 11.29 2.14
N TYR A 59 -3.77 10.51 1.13
CA TYR A 59 -3.22 10.55 -0.23
C TYR A 59 -4.24 10.99 -1.30
N ILE A 60 -5.50 11.22 -0.92
CA ILE A 60 -6.63 11.47 -1.86
C ILE A 60 -7.18 12.90 -1.69
N ASN A 61 -6.29 13.89 -1.48
CA ASN A 61 -6.70 15.30 -1.51
C ASN A 61 -7.28 15.68 -2.88
#